data_AF-A0A970IU28-F1
#
_entry.id   AF-A0A970IU28-F1
#
_cell.length_a   1.000
_cell.length_b   1.000
_cell.length_c   1.000
_cell.angle_alpha   90.00
_cell.angle_beta   90.00
_cell.angle_gamma   90.00
#
_symmetry.space_group_name_H-M   'P 1'
#
loop_
_entity.id
_entity.type
_entity.pdbx_description
1 polymer ?
#
loop_
_entity_poly.entity_id
_entity_poly.type
_entity_poly.pdbx_seq_one_letter_code
_entity_poly.pdbx_strand_id
1 'polypeptide(L)'
;MYRIFCESLDNFFAFNKDAKDGEYRLKIAQPLKALSDIGLYNEWKVKNTDKHKEVNNLIYEINKNINKYPTFSTFSSDLKGYGYESRFTHGFDREVIEEQLKLIDTILKLQYWN
;
A
#
# COMPACT_ATOMS: atom_id res chain seq x y z
N MET A 1 8.58 10.47 1.33
CA MET A 1 7.31 10.11 0.67
C MET A 1 6.41 9.26 1.56
N TYR A 2 6.98 8.35 2.36
CA TYR A 2 6.25 7.50 3.31
C TYR A 2 5.31 8.26 4.26
N ARG A 3 5.77 9.33 4.91
CA ARG A 3 4.91 10.11 5.81
C ARG A 3 3.65 10.66 5.11
N ILE A 4 3.80 11.17 3.89
CA ILE A 4 2.69 11.68 3.07
C ILE A 4 1.74 10.55 2.70
N PHE A 5 2.27 9.37 2.38
CA PHE A 5 1.46 8.19 2.14
C PHE A 5 0.61 7.85 3.36
N CYS A 6 1.19 7.81 4.56
CA CYS A 6 0.45 7.55 5.80
C CYS A 6 -0.67 8.59 6.01
N GLU A 7 -0.33 9.88 5.99
CA GLU A 7 -1.31 10.97 6.21
C GLU A 7 -2.44 10.95 5.16
N SER A 8 -2.10 10.75 3.89
CA SER A 8 -3.07 10.71 2.79
C SER A 8 -3.94 9.45 2.81
N LEU A 9 -3.38 8.30 3.23
CA LEU A 9 -4.12 7.06 3.36
C LEU A 9 -5.13 7.13 4.51
N ASP A 10 -4.77 7.73 5.65
CA ASP A 10 -5.68 7.94 6.77
C ASP A 10 -6.88 8.80 6.34
N ASN A 11 -6.61 9.87 5.61
CA ASN A 11 -7.65 10.72 5.01
C ASN A 11 -8.53 9.91 4.05
N PHE A 12 -7.94 9.09 3.17
CA PHE A 12 -8.70 8.23 2.26
C PHE A 12 -9.68 7.32 3.03
N PHE A 13 -9.23 6.68 4.10
CA PHE A 13 -10.11 5.86 4.94
C PHE A 13 -11.21 6.68 5.61
N ALA A 14 -10.88 7.86 6.13
CA ALA A 14 -11.84 8.75 6.78
C ALA A 14 -12.94 9.23 5.82
N PHE A 15 -12.60 9.56 4.57
CA PHE A 15 -13.56 10.02 3.56
C PHE A 15 -14.46 8.91 3.02
N ASN A 16 -13.94 7.68 2.90
CA ASN A 16 -14.70 6.57 2.29
C ASN A 16 -15.54 5.76 3.29
N LYS A 17 -15.40 6.00 4.60
CA LYS A 17 -16.10 5.21 5.64
C LYS A 17 -17.63 5.25 5.54
N ASP A 18 -18.20 6.36 5.09
CA ASP A 18 -19.65 6.57 4.99
C ASP A 18 -20.16 6.53 3.53
N ALA A 19 -19.28 6.25 2.56
CA ALA A 19 -19.62 6.23 1.15
C ALA A 19 -20.29 4.90 0.76
N LYS A 20 -21.34 4.97 -0.06
CA LYS A 20 -22.08 3.79 -0.55
C LYS A 20 -21.21 2.82 -1.36
N ASP A 21 -20.28 3.36 -2.16
CA ASP A 21 -19.26 2.60 -2.90
C ASP A 21 -17.95 2.42 -2.10
N GLY A 22 -17.92 2.93 -0.86
CA GLY A 22 -16.75 2.90 0.01
C GLY A 22 -16.33 1.48 0.34
N GLU A 23 -17.28 0.54 0.45
CA GLU A 23 -16.98 -0.83 0.85
C GLU A 23 -15.92 -1.52 -0.05
N TYR A 24 -16.05 -1.38 -1.37
CA TYR A 24 -15.09 -1.97 -2.32
C TYR A 24 -13.72 -1.29 -2.24
N ARG A 25 -13.70 0.05 -2.25
CA ARG A 25 -12.47 0.85 -2.16
C ARG A 25 -11.70 0.60 -0.87
N LEU A 26 -12.44 0.49 0.24
CA LEU A 26 -11.89 0.17 1.55
C LEU A 26 -11.35 -1.25 1.59
N LYS A 27 -12.02 -2.24 0.98
CA LYS A 27 -11.52 -3.61 0.85
C LYS A 27 -10.17 -3.66 0.12
N ILE A 28 -10.06 -2.99 -1.03
CA ILE A 28 -8.80 -2.90 -1.79
C ILE A 28 -7.70 -2.23 -0.96
N ALA A 29 -8.05 -1.18 -0.22
CA ALA A 29 -7.09 -0.41 0.56
C ALA A 29 -6.65 -1.10 1.87
N GLN A 30 -7.31 -2.16 2.33
CA GLN A 30 -7.00 -2.78 3.63
C GLN A 30 -5.52 -3.17 3.80
N PRO A 31 -4.85 -3.83 2.83
CA PRO A 31 -3.44 -4.19 2.96
C PRO A 31 -2.51 -2.97 3.07
N LEU A 32 -2.93 -1.82 2.54
CA LEU A 32 -2.15 -0.57 2.57
C LEU A 32 -2.02 -0.02 3.99
N LYS A 33 -2.90 -0.41 4.94
CA LYS A 33 -2.74 -0.05 6.35
C LYS A 33 -1.42 -0.55 6.92
N ALA A 34 -1.03 -1.79 6.61
CA ALA A 34 0.27 -2.30 7.03
C ALA A 34 1.43 -1.61 6.30
N LEU A 35 1.23 -1.12 5.07
CA LEU A 35 2.23 -0.28 4.37
C LEU A 35 2.42 1.10 5.01
N SER A 36 1.49 1.58 5.83
CA SER A 36 1.57 2.88 6.53
C SER A 36 1.89 2.74 8.02
N ASP A 37 1.89 1.51 8.55
CA ASP A 37 2.16 1.20 9.95
C ASP A 37 3.12 0.01 10.07
N ILE A 38 4.38 0.31 10.38
CA ILE A 38 5.43 -0.72 10.55
C ILE A 38 5.17 -1.62 11.75
N GLY A 39 4.46 -1.14 12.78
CA GLY A 39 4.04 -1.94 13.93
C GLY A 39 3.05 -3.02 13.52
N LEU A 40 2.00 -2.64 12.78
CA LEU A 40 1.02 -3.58 12.22
C LEU A 40 1.66 -4.59 11.28
N TYR A 41 2.58 -4.14 10.41
CA TYR A 41 3.35 -5.03 9.55
C TYR A 41 4.14 -6.08 10.34
N ASN A 42 4.85 -5.64 11.39
CA ASN A 42 5.64 -6.53 12.24
C ASN A 42 4.76 -7.50 13.03
N GLU A 43 3.59 -7.07 13.48
CA GLU A 43 2.60 -7.95 14.11
C GLU A 43 2.16 -9.06 13.15
N TRP A 44 1.83 -8.71 11.90
CA TRP A 44 1.42 -9.68 10.88
C TRP A 44 2.57 -10.61 10.46
N LYS A 45 3.80 -10.10 10.46
CA LYS A 45 5.03 -10.87 10.23
C LYS A 45 5.23 -11.95 11.30
N VAL A 46 5.14 -11.58 12.57
CA VAL A 46 5.29 -12.52 13.70
C VAL A 46 4.20 -13.59 13.67
N LYS A 47 2.97 -13.22 13.31
CA LYS A 47 1.84 -14.14 13.18
C LYS A 47 1.87 -14.98 11.89
N ASN A 48 2.84 -14.75 10.99
CA ASN A 48 3.00 -15.43 9.70
C ASN A 48 1.69 -15.49 8.87
N THR A 49 0.98 -14.38 8.83
CA THR A 49 -0.35 -14.31 8.20
C THR A 49 -0.26 -14.21 6.69
N ASP A 50 -1.32 -14.61 5.97
CA ASP A 50 -1.41 -14.36 4.53
C ASP A 50 -1.44 -12.86 4.21
N LYS A 51 -1.93 -12.02 5.13
CA LYS A 51 -1.87 -10.55 5.01
C LYS A 51 -0.44 -10.02 4.98
N HIS A 52 0.49 -10.61 5.73
CA HIS A 52 1.91 -10.25 5.65
C HIS A 52 2.49 -10.59 4.27
N LYS A 53 2.14 -11.77 3.74
CA LYS A 53 2.55 -12.17 2.38
C LYS A 53 1.96 -11.25 1.32
N GLU A 54 0.71 -10.83 1.48
CA GLU A 54 0.03 -9.88 0.59
C GLU A 54 0.77 -8.54 0.56
N VAL A 55 1.15 -8.01 1.72
CA VAL A 55 1.90 -6.75 1.81
C VAL A 55 3.29 -6.90 1.18
N ASN A 56 4.02 -7.99 1.45
CA ASN A 56 5.33 -8.21 0.82
C ASN A 56 5.23 -8.34 -0.71
N ASN A 57 4.17 -8.98 -1.20
CA ASN A 57 3.89 -9.10 -2.62
C ASN A 57 3.57 -7.74 -3.23
N LEU A 58 2.78 -6.92 -2.53
CA LEU A 58 2.46 -5.57 -2.97
C LEU A 58 3.72 -4.69 -3.05
N ILE A 59 4.65 -4.80 -2.10
CA ILE A 59 5.94 -4.10 -2.15
C ILE A 59 6.78 -4.58 -3.35
N TYR A 60 6.79 -5.88 -3.61
CA TYR A 60 7.43 -6.43 -4.81
C TYR A 60 6.84 -5.83 -6.09
N GLU A 61 5.52 -5.73 -6.18
CA GLU A 61 4.82 -5.16 -7.33
C GLU A 61 5.07 -3.65 -7.47
N ILE A 62 5.13 -2.89 -6.38
CA ILE A 62 5.56 -1.48 -6.37
C ILE A 62 6.96 -1.37 -7.01
N ASN A 63 7.91 -2.20 -6.56
CA ASN A 63 9.28 -2.20 -7.09
C ASN A 63 9.32 -2.53 -8.58
N LYS A 64 8.48 -3.47 -9.03
CA LYS A 64 8.45 -3.89 -10.43
C LYS A 64 7.82 -2.85 -11.36
N ASN A 65 7.03 -1.92 -10.83
CA ASN A 65 6.27 -0.93 -11.60
C ASN A 65 6.84 0.49 -11.49
N ILE A 66 8.08 0.67 -11.01
CA ILE A 66 8.73 2.00 -10.89
C ILE A 66 8.76 2.78 -12.20
N ASN A 67 8.96 2.12 -13.34
CA ASN A 67 8.96 2.78 -14.66
C ASN A 67 7.57 3.29 -15.07
N LYS A 68 6.51 2.62 -14.60
CA LYS A 68 5.11 2.99 -14.87
C LYS A 68 4.62 4.09 -13.93
N TYR A 69 5.06 4.03 -12.67
CA TYR A 69 4.69 4.98 -11.62
C TYR A 69 5.97 5.55 -10.99
N PRO A 70 6.48 6.70 -11.49
CA PRO A 70 7.76 7.26 -11.01
C PRO A 70 7.81 7.53 -9.50
N THR A 71 6.65 7.82 -8.88
CA THR A 71 6.48 7.98 -7.43
C THR A 71 6.96 6.75 -6.64
N PHE A 72 6.87 5.56 -7.23
CA PHE A 72 7.25 4.31 -6.58
C PHE A 72 8.75 4.20 -6.33
N SER A 73 9.60 4.88 -7.10
CA SER A 73 11.06 4.84 -6.88
C SER A 73 11.44 5.35 -5.48
N THR A 74 10.90 6.53 -5.14
CA THR A 74 11.16 7.15 -3.83
C THR A 74 10.41 6.39 -2.74
N PHE A 75 9.16 6.00 -2.99
CA PHE A 75 8.37 5.28 -1.99
C PHE A 75 8.95 3.90 -1.64
N SER A 76 9.43 3.15 -2.63
CA SER A 76 10.15 1.88 -2.45
C SER A 76 11.39 2.04 -1.55
N SER A 77 12.16 3.09 -1.81
CA SER A 77 13.37 3.40 -1.02
C SER A 77 13.00 3.71 0.44
N ASP A 78 11.94 4.48 0.66
CA ASP A 78 11.43 4.75 2.00
C ASP A 78 10.99 3.45 2.69
N LEU A 79 10.16 2.63 2.04
CA LEU A 79 9.68 1.35 2.59
C LEU A 79 10.85 0.44 3.02
N LYS A 80 11.88 0.33 2.18
CA LYS A 80 13.10 -0.41 2.53
C LYS A 80 13.79 0.21 3.76
N GLY A 81 13.89 1.53 3.84
CA GLY A 81 14.46 2.25 4.98
C GLY A 81 13.72 2.02 6.30
N TYR A 82 12.39 1.88 6.25
CA TYR A 82 11.55 1.53 7.41
C TYR A 82 11.55 0.03 7.77
N GLY A 83 12.23 -0.82 6.98
CA GLY A 83 12.39 -2.25 7.27
C GLY A 83 11.34 -3.17 6.66
N TYR A 84 10.57 -2.69 5.68
CA TYR A 84 9.63 -3.52 4.93
C TYR A 84 10.35 -4.47 3.97
N GLU A 85 9.81 -5.68 3.80
CA GLU A 85 10.37 -6.69 2.89
C GLU A 85 9.63 -6.74 1.55
N SER A 86 10.39 -6.79 0.46
CA SER A 86 9.87 -7.04 -0.89
C SER A 86 9.99 -8.53 -1.20
N ARG A 87 8.86 -9.24 -1.29
CA ARG A 87 8.86 -10.67 -1.64
C ARG A 87 7.66 -11.04 -2.47
N PHE A 88 7.92 -11.51 -3.69
CA PHE A 88 6.89 -12.04 -4.56
C PHE A 88 6.23 -13.28 -3.96
N THR A 89 4.89 -13.35 -4.05
CA THR A 89 4.09 -14.49 -3.62
C THR A 89 2.96 -14.72 -4.62
N HIS A 90 2.79 -15.96 -5.07
CA HIS A 90 1.68 -16.34 -5.95
C HIS A 90 0.34 -16.39 -5.20
N GLY A 91 -0.77 -16.33 -5.94
CA GLY A 91 -2.11 -16.57 -5.39
C GLY A 91 -2.92 -15.32 -5.04
N PHE A 92 -2.36 -14.12 -5.26
CA PHE A 92 -3.09 -12.86 -5.17
C PHE A 92 -3.69 -12.48 -6.53
N ASP A 93 -4.92 -11.97 -6.50
CA ASP A 93 -5.66 -11.54 -7.70
C ASP A 93 -4.95 -10.37 -8.38
N ARG A 94 -4.69 -10.51 -9.69
CA ARG A 94 -3.95 -9.53 -10.47
C ARG A 94 -4.72 -8.23 -10.63
N GLU A 95 -6.04 -8.28 -10.80
CA GLU A 95 -6.87 -7.08 -10.96
C GLU A 95 -6.87 -6.28 -9.67
N VAL A 96 -6.99 -6.95 -8.52
CA VAL A 96 -6.91 -6.32 -7.19
C VAL A 96 -5.56 -5.66 -6.98
N ILE A 97 -4.45 -6.35 -7.30
CA ILE A 97 -3.10 -5.76 -7.21
C ILE A 97 -3.01 -4.50 -8.07
N GLU A 98 -3.50 -4.53 -9.30
CA GLU A 98 -3.42 -3.39 -10.21
C GLU A 98 -4.22 -2.18 -9.69
N GLU A 99 -5.39 -2.41 -9.11
CA GLU A 99 -6.17 -1.36 -8.45
C GLU A 99 -5.45 -0.82 -7.19
N GLN A 100 -4.80 -1.68 -6.40
CA GLN A 100 -3.97 -1.26 -5.27
C GLN A 100 -2.81 -0.37 -5.72
N LEU A 101 -2.09 -0.73 -6.78
CA LEU A 101 -1.00 0.07 -7.31
C LEU A 101 -1.49 1.44 -7.81
N LYS A 102 -2.60 1.49 -8.55
CA LYS A 102 -3.22 2.76 -8.98
C LYS A 102 -3.60 3.64 -7.80
N LEU A 103 -4.18 3.04 -6.76
CA LEU A 103 -4.55 3.76 -5.54
C LEU A 103 -3.32 4.30 -4.82
N ILE A 104 -2.26 3.51 -4.65
CA ILE A 104 -1.01 3.95 -4.02
C ILE A 104 -0.40 5.12 -4.80
N ASP A 105 -0.28 5.02 -6.12
CA ASP A 105 0.25 6.12 -6.94
C ASP A 105 -0.62 7.39 -6.81
N THR A 106 -1.94 7.23 -6.78
CA THR A 106 -2.87 8.34 -6.55
C THR A 106 -2.60 9.01 -5.19
N ILE A 107 -2.53 8.21 -4.11
CA ILE A 107 -2.25 8.69 -2.75
C ILE A 107 -0.90 9.43 -2.69
N LEU A 108 0.15 8.89 -3.31
CA LEU A 108 1.47 9.52 -3.34
C LEU A 108 1.48 10.85 -4.12
N LYS A 109 0.61 11.00 -5.13
CA LYS A 109 0.46 12.23 -5.93
C LYS A 109 -0.39 13.30 -5.25
N LEU A 110 -1.25 12.94 -4.29
CA LEU A 110 -2.05 13.91 -3.53
C LEU A 110 -1.20 14.89 -2.70
N GLN A 111 0.10 14.66 -2.61
CA GLN A 111 1.08 15.61 -2.06
C GLN A 111 1.01 17.02 -2.70
N TYR A 112 0.48 17.15 -3.93
CA TYR A 112 0.33 18.44 -4.62
C TYR A 112 -1.01 19.17 -4.34
N TRP A 113 -1.87 18.63 -3.47
CA TRP A 113 -3.19 19.19 -3.13
C TRP A 113 -3.27 19.75 -1.70
N ASN A 114 -2.16 20.24 -1.17
CA ASN A 114 -2.11 21.05 0.06
C ASN A 114 -1.71 22.49 -0.26
#